data_AF-A0A2U2HK05-F1
#
_entry.id   AF-A0A2U2HK05-F1
#
_cell.length_a   1.000
_cell.length_b   1.000
_cell.length_c   1.000
_cell.angle_alpha   90.00
_cell.angle_beta   90.00
_cell.angle_gamma   90.00
#
_symmetry.space_group_name_H-M   'P 1'
#
loop_
_entity.id
_entity.type
_entity.pdbx_description
1 polymer ?
#
loop_
_entity_poly.entity_id
_entity_poly.type
_entity_poly.pdbx_seq_one_letter_code
_entity_poly.pdbx_strand_id
1 'polypeptide(L)'
;MAWMRLNRILAWALLISPVVQLLMGTNFWRALPFDFALLLGHGALSLVLFGVPKMKGKGLSTPMLGFGIRDIGMSARNDFLLSGYRIAMVVVAGMLVWAHPLLWMTIPTAFYSILRLPVSIIEHLYNAIVYAFKRWGVGGRTSDFAELIVTAYFLLSIANLVVNYK
;
A
#
# COMPACT_ATOMS: atom_id res chain seq x y z
N MET A 1 -17.25 16.24 1.57
CA MET A 1 -16.82 15.64 2.85
C MET A 1 -17.02 14.11 2.90
N ALA A 2 -18.11 13.56 2.32
CA ALA A 2 -18.39 12.12 2.30
C ALA A 2 -17.26 11.25 1.70
N TRP A 3 -16.70 11.64 0.56
CA TRP A 3 -15.60 10.90 -0.11
C TRP A 3 -14.35 10.71 0.76
N MET A 4 -13.98 11.70 1.57
CA MET A 4 -12.86 11.56 2.52
C MET A 4 -13.16 10.56 3.63
N ARG A 5 -14.43 10.46 4.06
CA ARG A 5 -14.86 9.48 5.06
C ARG A 5 -14.84 8.08 4.46
N LEU A 6 -15.38 7.91 3.25
CA LEU A 6 -15.32 6.65 2.50
C LEU A 6 -13.87 6.19 2.32
N ASN A 7 -12.98 7.08 1.88
CA ASN A 7 -11.57 6.73 1.69
C ASN A 7 -10.91 6.24 2.98
N ARG A 8 -11.29 6.82 4.13
CA ARG A 8 -10.82 6.39 5.44
C ARG A 8 -11.40 5.04 5.85
N ILE A 9 -12.67 4.80 5.58
CA ILE A 9 -13.33 3.51 5.84
C ILE A 9 -12.63 2.40 5.05
N LEU A 10 -12.35 2.62 3.76
CA LEU A 10 -11.63 1.66 2.93
C LEU A 10 -10.23 1.36 3.48
N ALA A 11 -9.49 2.39 3.91
CA ALA A 11 -8.17 2.23 4.53
C ALA A 11 -8.22 1.38 5.82
N TRP A 12 -9.20 1.64 6.69
CA TRP A 12 -9.36 0.86 7.92
C TRP A 12 -9.88 -0.56 7.66
N ALA A 13 -10.76 -0.74 6.69
CA ALA A 13 -11.24 -2.05 6.28
C ALA A 13 -10.07 -2.91 5.81
N LEU A 14 -9.15 -2.35 5.00
CA LEU A 14 -7.91 -3.01 4.62
C LEU A 14 -7.06 -3.39 5.83
N LEU A 15 -6.81 -2.44 6.74
CA LEU A 15 -5.94 -2.69 7.89
C LEU A 15 -6.49 -3.78 8.83
N ILE A 16 -7.81 -3.84 8.99
CA ILE A 16 -8.48 -4.78 9.91
C ILE A 16 -8.80 -6.10 9.20
N SER A 17 -8.69 -6.19 7.88
CA SER A 17 -9.09 -7.37 7.12
C SER A 17 -8.42 -8.67 7.58
N PRO A 18 -7.12 -8.73 7.95
CA PRO A 18 -6.52 -9.97 8.43
C PRO A 18 -7.16 -10.49 9.72
N VAL A 19 -7.55 -9.59 10.63
CA VAL A 19 -8.26 -9.94 11.87
C VAL A 19 -9.62 -10.53 11.55
N VAL A 20 -10.40 -9.85 10.71
CA VAL A 20 -11.75 -10.27 10.34
C VAL A 20 -11.71 -11.61 9.61
N GLN A 21 -10.79 -11.79 8.68
CA GLN A 21 -10.60 -13.05 7.95
C GLN A 21 -10.25 -14.20 8.90
N LEU A 22 -9.34 -13.98 9.85
CA LEU A 22 -8.97 -14.97 10.85
C LEU A 22 -10.17 -15.36 11.72
N LEU A 23 -10.91 -14.38 12.24
CA LEU A 23 -12.10 -14.60 13.08
C LEU A 23 -13.23 -15.31 12.32
N MET A 24 -13.41 -15.01 11.04
CA MET A 24 -14.43 -15.64 10.20
C MET A 24 -14.02 -17.01 9.66
N GLY A 25 -12.78 -17.45 9.88
CA GLY A 25 -12.23 -18.66 9.27
C GLY A 25 -12.16 -18.57 7.74
N THR A 26 -12.13 -17.36 7.18
CA THR A 26 -12.02 -17.15 5.74
C THR A 26 -10.60 -17.46 5.30
N ASN A 27 -10.44 -18.37 4.34
CA ASN A 27 -9.15 -18.66 3.71
C ASN A 27 -8.59 -17.39 3.03
N PHE A 28 -7.31 -17.11 3.27
CA PHE A 28 -6.55 -16.01 2.68
C PHE A 28 -6.78 -15.84 1.17
N TRP A 29 -6.68 -16.93 0.40
CA TRP A 29 -6.85 -16.91 -1.06
C TRP A 29 -8.25 -16.50 -1.50
N ARG A 30 -9.28 -16.83 -0.71
CA ARG A 30 -10.66 -16.43 -0.99
C ARG A 30 -10.91 -14.97 -0.63
N ALA A 31 -10.20 -14.45 0.37
CA ALA A 31 -10.30 -13.06 0.78
C ALA A 31 -9.46 -12.11 -0.09
N LEU A 32 -8.40 -12.63 -0.73
CA LEU A 32 -7.46 -11.84 -1.52
C LEU A 32 -8.13 -10.96 -2.60
N PRO A 33 -9.13 -11.43 -3.38
CA PRO A 33 -9.82 -10.57 -4.34
C PRO A 33 -10.55 -9.39 -3.69
N PHE A 34 -11.11 -9.61 -2.49
CA PHE A 34 -11.80 -8.56 -1.74
C PHE A 34 -10.81 -7.53 -1.19
N ASP A 35 -9.71 -7.98 -0.58
CA ASP A 35 -8.63 -7.09 -0.12
C ASP A 35 -8.04 -6.30 -1.29
N PHE A 36 -7.88 -6.94 -2.44
CA PHE A 36 -7.40 -6.28 -3.64
C PHE A 36 -8.40 -5.23 -4.16
N ALA A 37 -9.70 -5.52 -4.16
CA ALA A 37 -10.74 -4.56 -4.52
C ALA A 37 -10.76 -3.36 -3.56
N LEU A 38 -10.62 -3.60 -2.25
CA LEU A 38 -10.50 -2.53 -1.26
C LEU A 38 -9.26 -1.68 -1.50
N LEU A 39 -8.12 -2.30 -1.82
CA LEU A 39 -6.85 -1.62 -2.10
C LEU A 39 -6.97 -0.73 -3.34
N LEU A 40 -7.55 -1.26 -4.43
CA LEU A 40 -7.80 -0.50 -5.66
C LEU A 40 -8.76 0.65 -5.42
N GLY A 41 -9.86 0.42 -4.70
CA GLY A 41 -10.84 1.45 -4.37
C GLY A 41 -10.24 2.56 -3.51
N HIS A 42 -9.47 2.19 -2.47
CA HIS A 42 -8.76 3.14 -1.62
C HIS A 42 -7.71 3.93 -2.40
N GLY A 43 -6.92 3.25 -3.24
CA GLY A 43 -5.86 3.85 -4.04
C GLY A 43 -6.41 4.84 -5.05
N ALA A 44 -7.43 4.44 -5.83
CA ALA A 44 -8.08 5.30 -6.82
C ALA A 44 -8.72 6.53 -6.15
N LEU A 45 -9.44 6.33 -5.04
CA LEU A 45 -10.07 7.44 -4.33
C LEU A 45 -9.04 8.38 -3.69
N SER A 46 -7.93 7.84 -3.18
CA SER A 46 -6.81 8.65 -2.67
C SER A 46 -6.17 9.49 -3.78
N LEU A 47 -6.05 8.95 -5.00
CA LEU A 47 -5.59 9.68 -6.18
C LEU A 47 -6.51 10.86 -6.51
N VAL A 48 -7.81 10.61 -6.55
CA VAL A 48 -8.83 11.63 -6.86
C VAL A 48 -8.82 12.75 -5.81
N LEU A 49 -8.70 12.39 -4.53
CA LEU A 49 -8.79 13.36 -3.42
C LEU A 49 -7.50 14.13 -3.17
N PHE A 50 -6.34 13.53 -3.42
CA PHE A 50 -5.05 14.08 -3.02
C PHE A 50 -4.10 14.33 -4.20
N GLY A 51 -4.40 13.79 -5.38
CA GLY A 51 -3.58 13.93 -6.58
C GLY A 51 -2.22 13.26 -6.47
N VAL A 52 -1.33 13.66 -7.38
CA VAL A 52 0.07 13.21 -7.42
C VAL A 52 0.87 13.71 -6.21
N PRO A 53 1.88 12.94 -5.73
CA PRO A 53 2.87 13.46 -4.81
C PRO A 53 3.59 14.67 -5.43
N LYS A 54 3.63 15.80 -4.70
CA LYS A 54 4.30 17.03 -5.15
C LYS A 54 5.62 17.20 -4.41
N MET A 55 6.69 17.59 -5.09
CA MET A 55 7.96 17.93 -4.44
C MET A 55 8.32 19.40 -4.68
N LYS A 56 9.04 20.00 -3.72
CA LYS A 56 9.53 21.38 -3.86
C LYS A 56 10.61 21.42 -4.93
N GLY A 57 10.30 22.01 -6.09
CA GLY A 57 11.28 22.28 -7.15
C GLY A 57 11.75 21.07 -7.97
N LYS A 58 11.20 19.86 -7.77
CA LYS A 58 11.53 18.66 -8.55
C LYS A 58 10.25 17.91 -8.96
N GLY A 59 10.26 17.34 -10.17
CA GLY A 59 9.21 16.42 -10.63
C GLY A 59 9.44 14.99 -10.13
N LEU A 60 8.42 14.13 -10.25
CA LEU A 60 8.57 12.70 -10.01
C LEU A 60 9.61 12.12 -10.97
N SER A 61 10.56 11.35 -10.45
CA SER A 61 11.63 10.76 -11.25
C SER A 61 11.56 9.22 -11.25
N THR A 62 12.07 8.59 -12.31
CA THR A 62 12.15 7.13 -12.44
C THR A 62 12.84 6.47 -11.24
N PRO A 63 13.94 7.02 -10.68
CA PRO A 63 14.55 6.45 -9.48
C PRO A 63 13.63 6.43 -8.25
N MET A 64 12.74 7.41 -8.12
CA MET A 64 11.80 7.47 -7.02
C MET A 64 10.62 6.51 -7.20
N LEU A 65 10.17 6.32 -8.44
CA LEU A 65 9.05 5.44 -8.77
C LEU A 65 9.48 3.98 -8.84
N GLY A 66 10.60 3.67 -9.51
CA GLY A 66 11.13 2.32 -9.67
C GLY A 66 11.92 1.87 -8.44
N PHE A 67 13.06 2.51 -8.18
CA PHE A 67 14.02 2.08 -7.15
C PHE A 67 13.67 2.52 -5.73
N GLY A 68 12.67 3.37 -5.60
CA GLY A 68 12.17 3.74 -4.30
C GLY A 68 12.94 4.82 -3.57
N ILE A 69 13.86 5.48 -4.27
CA ILE A 69 14.67 6.54 -3.69
C ILE A 69 13.75 7.64 -3.17
N ARG A 70 14.03 8.11 -1.95
CA ARG A 70 13.25 9.14 -1.26
C ARG A 70 14.06 10.43 -1.24
N ASP A 71 13.43 11.56 -1.58
CA ASP A 71 14.09 12.86 -1.41
C ASP A 71 14.06 13.27 0.08
N ILE A 72 15.12 13.95 0.51
CA ILE A 72 15.25 14.44 1.88
C ILE A 72 14.31 15.63 2.05
N GLY A 73 13.43 15.58 3.04
CA GLY A 73 12.47 16.66 3.32
C GLY A 73 11.09 16.52 2.67
N MET A 74 10.73 15.33 2.14
CA MET A 74 9.34 15.07 1.79
C MET A 74 8.42 15.13 3.00
N SER A 75 7.21 15.63 2.78
CA SER A 75 6.15 15.61 3.80
C SER A 75 5.58 14.19 3.94
N ALA A 76 5.07 13.84 5.12
CA ALA A 76 4.43 12.53 5.37
C ALA A 76 3.27 12.24 4.39
N ARG A 77 2.57 13.29 3.94
CA ARG A 77 1.54 13.18 2.90
C ARG A 77 2.14 12.72 1.57
N ASN A 78 3.26 13.30 1.15
CA ASN A 78 3.90 12.95 -0.11
C ASN A 78 4.57 11.58 -0.04
N ASP A 79 5.10 11.17 1.12
CA ASP A 79 5.56 9.80 1.36
C ASP A 79 4.43 8.79 1.18
N PHE A 80 3.27 9.05 1.78
CA PHE A 80 2.07 8.23 1.62
C PHE A 80 1.62 8.15 0.15
N LEU A 81 1.55 9.28 -0.55
CA LEU A 81 1.14 9.30 -1.96
C LEU A 81 2.17 8.60 -2.86
N LEU A 82 3.46 8.82 -2.64
CA LEU A 82 4.52 8.19 -3.43
C LEU A 82 4.51 6.67 -3.26
N SER A 83 4.39 6.18 -2.03
CA SER A 83 4.27 4.74 -1.78
C SER A 83 2.99 4.14 -2.40
N GLY A 84 1.88 4.86 -2.37
CA GLY A 84 0.64 4.44 -3.06
C GLY A 84 0.81 4.39 -4.59
N TYR A 85 1.50 5.36 -5.17
CA TYR A 85 1.86 5.35 -6.60
C TYR A 85 2.72 4.15 -6.97
N ARG A 86 3.68 3.77 -6.11
CA ARG A 86 4.50 2.57 -6.32
C ARG A 86 3.64 1.31 -6.35
N ILE A 87 2.73 1.14 -5.39
CA ILE A 87 1.79 0.00 -5.40
C ILE A 87 0.97 -0.03 -6.68
N ALA A 88 0.42 1.12 -7.11
CA ALA A 88 -0.34 1.20 -8.35
C ALA A 88 0.50 0.77 -9.57
N MET A 89 1.76 1.20 -9.65
CA MET A 89 2.69 0.78 -10.71
C MET A 89 2.93 -0.73 -10.69
N VAL A 90 3.08 -1.33 -9.50
CA VAL A 90 3.24 -2.79 -9.39
C VAL A 90 1.97 -3.52 -9.87
N VAL A 91 0.79 -3.02 -9.50
CA VAL A 91 -0.47 -3.61 -9.94
C VAL A 91 -0.62 -3.53 -11.47
N VAL A 92 -0.36 -2.36 -12.06
CA VAL A 92 -0.40 -2.17 -13.51
C VAL A 92 0.62 -3.06 -14.20
N ALA A 93 1.85 -3.14 -13.68
CA ALA A 93 2.87 -4.04 -14.20
C ALA A 93 2.40 -5.51 -14.15
N GLY A 94 1.84 -5.95 -13.03
CA GLY A 94 1.27 -7.30 -12.89
C GLY A 94 0.15 -7.59 -13.89
N MET A 95 -0.77 -6.63 -14.11
CA MET A 95 -1.85 -6.76 -15.10
C MET A 95 -1.31 -6.84 -16.53
N LEU A 96 -0.34 -5.99 -16.89
CA LEU A 96 0.29 -5.99 -18.22
C LEU A 96 1.02 -7.30 -18.49
N VAL A 97 1.74 -7.78 -17.49
CA VAL A 97 2.49 -9.03 -17.52
C VAL A 97 1.55 -10.24 -17.64
N TRP A 98 0.41 -10.21 -16.92
CA TRP A 98 -0.63 -11.23 -17.07
C TRP A 98 -1.26 -11.22 -18.47
N ALA A 99 -1.60 -10.03 -18.98
CA ALA A 99 -2.22 -9.86 -20.30
C ALA A 99 -1.26 -10.20 -21.44
N HIS A 100 0.04 -10.00 -21.24
CA HIS A 100 1.06 -10.20 -22.27
C HIS A 100 2.34 -10.82 -21.67
N PRO A 101 2.37 -12.15 -21.46
CA PRO A 101 3.45 -12.82 -20.74
C PRO A 101 4.85 -12.60 -21.31
N LEU A 102 4.98 -12.30 -22.60
CA LEU A 102 6.28 -11.97 -23.21
C LEU A 102 6.90 -10.67 -22.65
N LEU A 103 6.11 -9.80 -22.00
CA LEU A 103 6.60 -8.60 -21.31
C LEU A 103 7.45 -8.93 -20.06
N TRP A 104 7.36 -10.16 -19.51
CA TRP A 104 8.26 -10.64 -18.45
C TRP A 104 9.73 -10.56 -18.89
N MET A 105 10.01 -10.76 -20.19
CA MET A 105 11.37 -10.82 -20.74
C MET A 105 11.89 -9.49 -21.25
N THR A 106 11.01 -8.53 -21.57
CA THR A 106 11.40 -7.28 -22.26
C THR A 106 11.44 -6.07 -21.36
N ILE A 107 10.88 -6.15 -20.14
CA ILE A 107 10.81 -5.02 -19.22
C ILE A 107 11.42 -5.39 -17.85
N PRO A 108 12.75 -5.26 -17.68
CA PRO A 108 13.42 -5.47 -16.39
C PRO A 108 12.80 -4.63 -15.26
N THR A 109 12.25 -3.46 -15.58
CA THR A 109 11.57 -2.58 -14.62
C THR A 109 10.22 -3.12 -14.15
N ALA A 110 9.48 -3.87 -14.97
CA ALA A 110 8.23 -4.52 -14.57
C ALA A 110 8.51 -5.68 -13.62
N PHE A 111 9.51 -6.50 -13.94
CA PHE A 111 9.99 -7.58 -13.07
C PHE A 111 10.47 -7.05 -11.72
N TYR A 112 11.32 -6.02 -11.73
CA TYR A 112 11.82 -5.38 -10.50
C TYR A 112 10.69 -4.80 -9.64
N SER A 113 9.68 -4.18 -10.27
CA SER A 113 8.53 -3.63 -9.55
C SER A 113 7.74 -4.72 -8.81
N ILE A 114 7.53 -5.87 -9.45
CA ILE A 114 6.85 -7.02 -8.85
C ILE A 114 7.65 -7.60 -7.67
N LEU A 115 8.97 -7.78 -7.83
CA LEU A 115 9.83 -8.25 -6.74
C LEU A 115 9.80 -7.33 -5.51
N ARG A 116 9.60 -6.03 -5.73
CA ARG A 116 9.51 -5.03 -4.66
C ARG A 116 8.12 -4.92 -4.05
N LEU A 117 7.13 -5.71 -4.48
CA LEU A 117 5.77 -5.64 -3.96
C LEU A 117 5.71 -5.78 -2.42
N PRO A 118 6.37 -6.77 -1.78
CA PRO A 118 6.28 -6.93 -0.33
C PRO A 118 6.81 -5.70 0.42
N VAL A 119 7.96 -5.18 -0.03
CA VAL A 119 8.59 -3.97 0.54
C VAL A 119 7.70 -2.75 0.31
N SER A 120 7.09 -2.61 -0.86
CA SER A 120 6.22 -1.48 -1.20
C SER A 120 4.93 -1.48 -0.37
N ILE A 121 4.37 -2.66 -0.07
CA ILE A 121 3.21 -2.80 0.83
C ILE A 121 3.58 -2.37 2.24
N ILE A 122 4.73 -2.84 2.76
CA ILE A 122 5.23 -2.44 4.09
C ILE A 122 5.45 -0.92 4.14
N GLU A 123 6.17 -0.35 3.18
CA GLU A 123 6.42 1.09 3.08
C GLU A 123 5.11 1.89 3.04
N HIS A 124 4.14 1.43 2.25
CA HIS A 124 2.87 2.13 2.12
C HIS A 124 2.05 2.09 3.40
N LEU A 125 1.91 0.90 4.01
CA LEU A 125 1.16 0.73 5.25
C LEU A 125 1.78 1.58 6.37
N TYR A 126 3.10 1.52 6.52
CA TYR A 126 3.85 2.34 7.46
C TYR A 126 3.60 3.83 7.24
N ASN A 127 3.80 4.33 6.01
CA ASN A 127 3.63 5.75 5.71
C ASN A 127 2.17 6.21 5.87
N ALA A 128 1.20 5.35 5.56
CA ALA A 128 -0.22 5.64 5.74
C ALA A 128 -0.56 5.83 7.23
N ILE A 129 -0.08 4.94 8.10
CA ILE A 129 -0.30 5.02 9.55
C ILE A 129 0.40 6.26 10.12
N VAL A 130 1.67 6.49 9.76
CA VAL A 130 2.42 7.68 10.18
C VAL A 130 1.70 8.97 9.77
N TYR A 131 1.21 9.05 8.54
CA TYR A 131 0.47 10.21 8.06
C TYR A 131 -0.85 10.39 8.83
N ALA A 132 -1.58 9.31 9.09
CA ALA A 132 -2.83 9.34 9.85
C ALA A 132 -2.61 9.82 11.29
N PHE A 133 -1.61 9.27 11.99
CA PHE A 133 -1.26 9.64 13.36
C PHE A 133 -0.76 11.07 13.48
N LYS A 134 0.08 11.54 12.56
CA LYS A 134 0.47 12.96 12.51
C LYS A 134 -0.75 13.87 12.35
N ARG A 135 -1.73 13.48 11.54
CA ARG A 135 -2.98 14.23 11.37
C ARG A 135 -3.87 14.21 12.61
N TRP A 136 -3.80 13.17 13.43
CA TRP A 136 -4.53 13.08 14.71
C TRP A 136 -3.77 13.73 15.88
N GLY A 137 -2.60 14.33 15.63
CA GLY A 137 -1.82 14.98 16.67
C GLY A 137 -1.10 14.01 17.61
N VAL A 138 -0.91 12.75 17.21
CA VAL A 138 -0.11 11.80 17.97
C VAL A 138 1.36 12.23 17.90
N GLY A 139 1.93 12.58 19.05
CA GLY A 139 3.30 13.09 19.18
C GLY A 139 4.33 11.99 19.49
N GLY A 140 5.59 12.27 19.13
CA GLY A 140 6.82 11.61 19.63
C GLY A 140 7.07 10.14 19.26
N ARG A 141 6.03 9.30 19.16
CA ARG A 141 6.12 7.83 19.00
C ARG A 141 5.33 7.29 17.82
N THR A 142 5.03 8.15 16.85
CA THR A 142 4.24 7.81 15.67
C THR A 142 4.89 6.72 14.81
N SER A 143 6.23 6.70 14.75
CA SER A 143 7.01 5.62 14.10
C SER A 143 6.78 4.29 14.79
N ASP A 144 6.95 4.25 16.11
CA ASP A 144 6.94 3.02 16.90
C ASP A 144 5.57 2.34 16.85
N PHE A 145 4.49 3.14 16.93
CA PHE A 145 3.14 2.60 16.76
C PHE A 145 2.87 2.14 15.33
N ALA A 146 3.41 2.84 14.33
CA ALA A 146 3.26 2.41 12.94
C ALA A 146 3.98 1.07 12.68
N GLU A 147 5.20 0.91 13.21
CA GLU A 147 5.95 -0.36 13.16
C GLU A 147 5.15 -1.49 13.82
N LEU A 148 4.67 -1.28 15.03
CA LEU A 148 3.86 -2.28 15.75
C LEU A 148 2.63 -2.71 14.96
N ILE A 149 1.88 -1.75 14.41
CA ILE A 149 0.66 -2.04 13.64
C ILE A 149 0.99 -2.79 12.34
N VAL A 150 2.05 -2.38 11.63
CA VAL A 150 2.50 -3.08 10.41
C VAL A 150 2.92 -4.50 10.73
N THR A 151 3.72 -4.71 11.78
CA THR A 151 4.13 -6.04 12.24
C THR A 151 2.93 -6.89 12.60
N ALA A 152 1.98 -6.36 13.38
CA ALA A 152 0.76 -7.07 13.74
C ALA A 152 -0.07 -7.45 12.50
N TYR A 153 -0.23 -6.54 11.55
CA TYR A 153 -0.93 -6.79 10.29
C TYR A 153 -0.35 -8.01 9.56
N PHE A 154 0.97 -8.04 9.32
CA PHE A 154 1.61 -9.14 8.61
C PHE A 154 1.59 -10.45 9.40
N LEU A 155 1.81 -10.41 10.73
CA LEU A 155 1.72 -11.61 11.57
C LEU A 155 0.33 -12.23 11.51
N LEU A 156 -0.72 -11.42 11.54
CA LEU A 156 -2.10 -11.88 11.44
C LEU A 156 -2.42 -12.42 10.04
N SER A 157 -1.93 -11.78 8.96
CA SER A 157 -2.07 -12.30 7.60
C SER A 157 -1.38 -13.66 7.44
N ILE A 158 -0.17 -13.82 7.98
CA ILE A 158 0.56 -15.10 7.96
C ILE A 158 -0.17 -16.15 8.80
N ALA A 159 -0.64 -15.78 10.00
CA ALA A 159 -1.43 -16.69 10.83
C ALA A 159 -2.70 -17.16 10.10
N ASN A 160 -3.43 -16.26 9.42
CA ASN A 160 -4.59 -16.63 8.61
C ASN A 160 -4.20 -17.58 7.47
N LEU A 161 -3.11 -17.30 6.76
CA LEU A 161 -2.61 -18.16 5.69
C LEU A 161 -2.30 -19.58 6.19
N VAL A 162 -1.72 -19.71 7.39
CA VAL A 162 -1.34 -21.02 7.98
C VAL A 162 -2.56 -21.74 8.56
N VAL A 163 -3.40 -21.05 9.33
CA VAL A 163 -4.54 -21.64 10.06
C VAL A 163 -5.66 -22.02 9.10
N ASN A 164 -5.95 -21.18 8.11
CA ASN A 164 -7.06 -21.33 7.18
C ASN A 164 -6.61 -21.75 5.77
N TYR A 165 -5.47 -22.43 5.63
CA TYR A 165 -4.86 -22.81 4.34
C TYR A 165 -5.70 -23.75 3.45
N LYS A 166 -6.88 -24.20 3.90
CA LYS A 166 -7.67 -25.25 3.26
C LYS A 166 -8.49 -24.81 2.06
#